data_AF-A0A074XK03-F1
#
_entry.id   AF-A0A074XK03-F1
#
_cell.length_a   1.000
_cell.length_b   1.000
_cell.length_c   1.000
_cell.angle_alpha   90.00
_cell.angle_beta   90.00
_cell.angle_gamma   90.00
#
_symmetry.space_group_name_H-M   'P 1'
#
loop_
_entity.id
_entity.type
_entity.pdbx_description
1 polymer ?
#
loop_
_entity_poly.entity_id
_entity_poly.type
_entity_poly.pdbx_seq_one_letter_code
_entity_poly.pdbx_strand_id
1 'polypeptide(L)'
;LSTTWSWRAPSLLQFLPSMLCLVVLPFIPESPRWLVYNDRLEEAKQVLVKYHANGDVGAEVLRVELNEIVQTLEYEKSVQKAGFKALIATRPNRWRFGIVAASFCQISGNNIITYYLGTVLTTIGITGVQTQLAINLGLSVFNLLCAIAGSSVCEKIGRRPSFLISTSIMALLLIIVSALTKQFSTTPTTASSSAQVALIFLFYGAYSLVWTPLAYLYPLEVLSFSLRASGMASYNGLCYTAAFFNTYIIPYAMGWSSWGFYLITAGWCFVEVGVMWVYFPETKGMTLEEVDVVFDGVGHVDLDVDVDVEMKGVEVVEGEEVVVEVVGKDGDGGKVKQ
;
A
#
# COMPACT_ATOMS: atom_id res chain seq x y z
N LEU A 1 14.23 -31.86 -14.42
CA LEU A 1 15.66 -32.17 -14.33
C LEU A 1 15.90 -32.93 -13.03
N SER A 2 16.71 -34.00 -13.03
CA SER A 2 17.06 -34.79 -11.83
C SER A 2 18.49 -34.52 -11.35
N THR A 3 19.16 -33.52 -11.90
CA THR A 3 20.54 -33.13 -11.58
C THR A 3 20.58 -31.92 -10.64
N THR A 4 21.70 -31.69 -9.96
CA THR A 4 21.91 -30.53 -9.07
C THR A 4 21.66 -29.18 -9.76
N TRP A 5 21.75 -29.12 -11.09
CA TRP A 5 21.43 -27.95 -11.89
C TRP A 5 19.95 -27.53 -11.84
N SER A 6 19.05 -28.42 -11.43
CA SER A 6 17.60 -28.15 -11.35
C SER A 6 17.23 -26.99 -10.44
N TRP A 7 17.99 -26.78 -9.35
CA TRP A 7 17.78 -25.65 -8.43
C TRP A 7 18.80 -24.53 -8.64
N ARG A 8 20.03 -24.86 -9.08
CA ARG A 8 21.09 -23.87 -9.31
C ARG A 8 20.80 -22.96 -10.50
N ALA A 9 20.31 -23.51 -11.61
CA ALA A 9 20.06 -22.72 -12.81
C ALA A 9 18.96 -21.64 -12.58
N PRO A 10 17.78 -21.96 -11.99
CA PRO A 10 16.80 -20.93 -11.66
C PRO A 10 17.33 -19.89 -10.66
N SER A 11 18.14 -20.32 -9.69
CA SER A 11 18.75 -19.40 -8.71
C SER A 11 19.73 -18.43 -9.36
N LEU A 12 20.55 -18.90 -10.32
CA LEU A 12 21.45 -18.03 -11.09
C LEU A 12 20.70 -17.11 -12.04
N LEU A 13 19.58 -17.57 -12.60
CA LEU A 13 18.74 -16.76 -13.50
C LEU A 13 18.18 -15.51 -12.80
N GLN A 14 17.95 -15.57 -11.48
CA GLN A 14 17.52 -14.42 -10.66
C GLN A 14 18.56 -13.29 -10.62
N PHE A 15 19.81 -13.54 -11.02
CA PHE A 15 20.83 -12.50 -11.15
C PHE A 15 20.61 -11.60 -12.38
N LEU A 16 19.94 -12.10 -13.42
CA LEU A 16 19.74 -11.35 -14.66
C LEU A 16 18.93 -10.06 -14.48
N PRO A 17 17.77 -10.05 -13.78
CA PRO A 17 17.03 -8.80 -13.53
C PRO A 17 17.87 -7.76 -12.78
N SER A 18 18.63 -8.17 -11.76
CA SER A 18 19.47 -7.25 -10.98
C SER A 18 20.60 -6.64 -11.82
N MET A 19 21.23 -7.45 -12.68
CA MET A 19 22.24 -6.94 -13.62
C MET A 19 21.65 -5.96 -14.63
N LEU A 20 20.45 -6.25 -15.15
CA LEU A 20 19.75 -5.34 -16.05
C LEU A 20 19.48 -3.99 -15.35
N CYS A 21 19.03 -4.01 -14.09
CA CYS A 21 18.85 -2.79 -13.31
C CYS A 21 20.16 -1.98 -13.17
N LEU A 22 21.30 -2.63 -12.90
CA LEU A 22 22.59 -1.94 -12.78
C LEU A 22 23.05 -1.31 -14.10
N VAL A 23 22.74 -1.93 -15.24
CA VAL A 23 23.06 -1.39 -16.55
C VAL A 23 22.18 -0.18 -16.89
N VAL A 24 20.90 -0.20 -16.50
CA VAL A 24 19.94 0.87 -16.81
C VAL A 24 20.09 2.06 -15.86
N LEU A 25 20.52 1.84 -14.61
CA LEU A 25 20.60 2.86 -13.56
C LEU A 25 21.33 4.17 -14.00
N PRO A 26 22.49 4.14 -14.69
CA PRO A 26 23.18 5.37 -15.10
C PRO A 26 22.43 6.21 -16.15
N PHE A 27 21.39 5.66 -16.78
CA PHE A 27 20.59 6.34 -17.79
C PHE A 27 19.31 6.95 -17.23
N ILE A 28 18.98 6.68 -15.96
CA ILE A 28 17.81 7.22 -15.27
C ILE A 28 18.18 8.58 -14.67
N PRO A 29 17.42 9.66 -14.95
CA PRO A 29 17.66 10.95 -14.32
C PRO A 29 17.36 10.89 -12.82
N GLU A 30 18.06 11.71 -12.05
CA GLU A 30 17.78 11.85 -10.61
C GLU A 30 16.40 12.48 -10.38
N SER A 31 15.82 12.18 -9.21
CA SER A 31 14.51 12.73 -8.83
C SER A 31 14.57 14.27 -8.72
N PRO A 32 13.65 15.03 -9.35
CA PRO A 32 13.61 16.49 -9.21
C PRO A 32 13.54 16.96 -7.75
N ARG A 33 12.75 16.28 -6.92
CA ARG A 33 12.62 16.58 -5.48
C ARG A 33 13.95 16.37 -4.74
N TRP A 34 14.72 15.33 -5.08
CA TRP A 34 16.05 15.12 -4.52
C TRP A 34 17.06 16.17 -4.98
N LEU A 35 16.99 16.59 -6.25
CA LEU A 35 17.83 17.67 -6.77
C LEU A 35 17.55 18.99 -6.06
N VAL A 36 16.28 19.37 -5.87
CA VAL A 36 15.89 20.57 -5.11
C VAL A 36 16.36 20.47 -3.65
N TYR A 37 16.19 19.33 -2.99
CA TYR A 37 16.62 19.13 -1.60
C TYR A 37 18.13 19.35 -1.40
N ASN A 38 18.93 19.01 -2.42
CA ASN A 38 20.39 19.23 -2.46
C ASN A 38 20.80 20.55 -3.14
N ASP A 39 19.89 21.53 -3.20
CA ASP A 39 20.15 22.88 -3.70
C ASP A 39 20.57 22.92 -5.21
N ARG A 40 20.15 21.92 -6.01
CA ARG A 40 20.40 21.79 -7.47
C ARG A 40 19.14 22.13 -8.29
N LEU A 41 18.63 23.36 -8.13
CA LEU A 41 17.35 23.80 -8.71
C LEU A 41 17.32 23.76 -10.25
N GLU A 42 18.39 24.22 -10.92
CA GLU A 42 18.41 24.28 -12.39
C GLU A 42 18.35 22.89 -13.04
N GLU A 43 19.01 21.90 -12.43
CA GLU A 43 18.95 20.53 -12.90
C GLU A 43 17.55 19.93 -12.68
N ALA A 44 16.92 20.22 -11.55
CA ALA A 44 15.53 19.81 -11.28
C ALA A 44 14.57 20.37 -12.33
N LYS A 45 14.73 21.66 -12.67
CA LYS A 45 13.94 22.33 -13.71
C LYS A 45 14.12 21.66 -15.07
N GLN A 46 15.36 21.32 -15.47
CA GLN A 46 15.61 20.62 -16.75
C GLN A 46 14.94 19.26 -16.81
N VAL A 47 14.93 18.50 -15.71
CA VAL A 47 14.22 17.22 -15.64
C VAL A 47 12.71 17.44 -15.78
N LEU A 48 12.12 18.39 -15.06
CA LEU A 48 10.68 18.69 -15.15
C LEU A 48 10.27 19.18 -16.55
N VAL A 49 11.07 20.05 -17.18
CA VAL A 49 10.83 20.50 -18.58
C VAL A 49 10.76 19.31 -19.52
N LYS A 50 11.70 18.37 -19.39
CA LYS A 50 11.81 17.22 -20.29
C LYS A 50 10.66 16.23 -20.11
N TYR A 51 10.26 15.93 -18.87
CA TYR A 51 9.33 14.85 -18.58
C TYR A 51 7.88 15.31 -18.37
N HIS A 52 7.65 16.52 -17.85
CA HIS A 52 6.30 17.01 -17.51
C HIS A 52 5.81 18.09 -18.50
N ALA A 53 6.70 18.91 -19.06
CA ALA A 53 6.34 19.96 -20.02
C ALA A 53 6.60 19.60 -21.49
N ASN A 54 7.00 18.35 -21.79
CA ASN A 54 7.32 17.87 -23.14
C ASN A 54 8.31 18.79 -23.91
N GLY A 55 9.24 19.43 -23.18
CA GLY A 55 10.23 20.37 -23.73
C GLY A 55 9.82 21.85 -23.71
N ASP A 56 8.61 22.21 -23.27
CA ASP A 56 8.18 23.59 -23.15
C ASP A 56 8.65 24.22 -21.82
N VAL A 57 9.54 25.20 -21.93
CA VAL A 57 10.10 25.91 -20.76
C VAL A 57 9.12 26.95 -20.19
N GLY A 58 8.09 27.35 -20.97
CA GLY A 58 7.12 28.38 -20.60
C GLY A 58 5.78 27.85 -20.11
N ALA A 59 5.61 26.53 -20.01
CA ALA A 59 4.36 25.94 -19.54
C ALA A 59 4.05 26.37 -18.10
N GLU A 60 2.85 26.91 -17.85
CA GLU A 60 2.45 27.37 -16.51
C GLU A 60 2.50 26.23 -15.48
N VAL A 61 2.16 25.01 -15.90
CA VAL A 61 2.24 23.79 -15.08
C VAL A 61 3.63 23.58 -14.49
N LEU A 62 4.69 23.89 -15.24
CA LEU A 62 6.07 23.75 -14.77
C LEU A 62 6.39 24.75 -13.65
N ARG A 63 5.88 25.98 -13.75
CA ARG A 63 6.12 27.03 -12.75
C ARG A 63 5.42 26.70 -11.44
N VAL A 64 4.16 26.28 -11.53
CA VAL A 64 3.36 25.88 -10.38
C VAL A 64 4.02 24.69 -9.67
N GLU A 65 4.31 23.60 -10.40
CA GLU A 65 4.88 22.39 -9.80
C GLU A 65 6.28 22.63 -9.21
N LEU A 66 7.14 23.40 -9.88
CA LEU A 66 8.46 23.73 -9.35
C LEU A 66 8.37 24.57 -8.07
N ASN A 67 7.47 25.55 -8.03
CA ASN A 67 7.25 26.38 -6.84
C ASN A 67 6.71 25.55 -5.67
N GLU A 68 5.73 24.69 -5.91
CA GLU A 68 5.19 23.77 -4.89
C GLU A 68 6.28 22.89 -4.28
N ILE A 69 7.13 22.29 -5.12
CA ILE A 69 8.24 21.44 -4.68
C ILE A 69 9.24 22.24 -3.85
N VAL A 70 9.62 23.44 -4.29
CA VAL A 70 10.61 24.28 -3.59
C VAL A 70 10.08 24.71 -2.23
N GLN A 71 8.87 25.27 -2.16
CA GLN A 71 8.27 25.74 -0.91
C GLN A 71 8.10 24.59 0.09
N THR A 72 7.59 23.45 -0.36
CA THR A 72 7.39 22.28 0.50
C THR A 72 8.72 21.77 1.05
N LEU A 73 9.75 21.66 0.21
CA LEU A 73 11.05 21.15 0.64
C LEU A 73 11.82 22.14 1.53
N GLU A 74 11.68 23.45 1.32
CA GLU A 74 12.25 24.47 2.21
C GLU A 74 11.60 24.43 3.59
N TYR A 75 10.27 24.31 3.64
CA TYR A 75 9.54 24.11 4.88
C TYR A 75 9.97 22.81 5.58
N GLU A 76 10.02 21.70 4.86
CA GLU A 76 10.46 20.43 5.43
C GLU A 76 11.91 20.49 5.96
N LYS A 77 12.84 21.10 5.21
CA LYS A 77 14.26 21.24 5.62
C LYS A 77 14.40 22.11 6.87
N SER A 78 13.49 23.07 7.09
CA SER A 78 13.50 23.96 8.25
C SER A 78 12.79 23.37 9.49
N VAL A 79 11.71 22.61 9.31
CA VAL A 79 10.86 22.11 10.41
C VAL A 79 11.08 20.62 10.71
N GLN A 80 11.27 19.79 9.70
CA GLN A 80 11.39 18.34 9.84
C GLN A 80 12.86 17.89 9.89
N LYS A 81 13.28 17.39 11.06
CA LYS A 81 14.58 16.72 11.18
C LYS A 81 14.52 15.35 10.51
N ALA A 82 15.54 14.98 9.75
CA ALA A 82 15.64 13.63 9.18
C ALA A 82 15.91 12.57 10.28
N GLY A 83 15.43 11.34 10.05
CA GLY A 83 15.77 10.15 10.84
C GLY A 83 14.61 9.51 11.61
N PHE A 84 14.85 8.33 12.19
CA PHE A 84 13.80 7.50 12.82
C PHE A 84 13.06 8.18 13.97
N LYS A 85 13.72 9.05 14.75
CA LYS A 85 13.06 9.78 15.85
C LYS A 85 12.03 10.78 15.36
N ALA A 86 12.17 11.29 14.14
CA ALA A 86 11.26 12.27 13.57
C ALA A 86 9.91 11.66 13.18
N LEU A 87 9.87 10.35 12.92
CA LEU A 87 8.63 9.61 12.62
C LEU A 87 7.62 9.68 13.77
N ILE A 88 8.08 9.79 15.01
CA ILE A 88 7.21 9.78 16.21
C ILE A 88 7.17 11.13 16.95
N ALA A 89 7.93 12.12 16.47
CA ALA A 89 8.13 13.38 17.19
C ALA A 89 6.84 14.21 17.30
N THR A 90 6.12 14.41 16.20
CA THR A 90 4.91 15.25 16.15
C THR A 90 3.64 14.40 16.03
N ARG A 91 2.48 14.98 16.35
CA ARG A 91 1.19 14.30 16.22
C ARG A 91 0.88 13.91 14.76
N PRO A 92 1.10 14.78 13.75
CA PRO A 92 0.94 14.41 12.34
C PRO A 92 1.89 13.28 11.92
N ASN A 93 3.16 13.34 12.33
CA ASN A 93 4.13 12.31 11.97
C ASN A 93 3.78 10.95 12.57
N ARG A 94 3.27 10.92 13.82
CA ARG A 94 2.75 9.69 14.43
C ARG A 94 1.57 9.11 13.66
N TRP A 95 0.69 9.97 13.12
CA TRP A 95 -0.43 9.50 12.30
C TRP A 95 0.04 8.95 10.96
N ARG A 96 0.92 9.67 10.24
CA ARG A 96 1.60 9.20 9.02
C ARG A 96 2.27 7.84 9.27
N PHE A 97 3.08 7.73 10.33
CA PHE A 97 3.75 6.49 10.71
C PHE A 97 2.78 5.38 11.09
N GLY A 98 1.69 5.70 11.78
CA GLY A 98 0.63 4.75 12.11
C GLY A 98 -0.02 4.14 10.87
N ILE A 99 -0.27 4.95 9.82
CA ILE A 99 -0.79 4.47 8.53
C ILE A 99 0.23 3.57 7.84
N VAL A 100 1.50 3.97 7.81
CA VAL A 100 2.58 3.16 7.22
C VAL A 100 2.72 1.82 7.95
N ALA A 101 2.67 1.82 9.28
CA ALA A 101 2.71 0.61 10.08
C ALA A 101 1.46 -0.27 9.90
N ALA A 102 0.27 0.34 9.72
CA ALA A 102 -0.99 -0.35 9.50
C ALA A 102 -1.16 -0.86 8.06
N SER A 103 -0.40 -0.32 7.10
CA SER A 103 -0.34 -0.81 5.70
C SER A 103 0.40 -2.15 5.58
N PHE A 104 0.79 -2.75 6.70
CA PHE A 104 1.45 -4.05 6.75
C PHE A 104 0.44 -5.18 6.44
N CYS A 105 0.55 -5.77 5.25
CA CYS A 105 -0.36 -6.82 4.75
C CYS A 105 0.14 -8.26 4.93
N GLN A 106 1.31 -8.48 5.55
CA GLN A 106 1.93 -9.81 5.54
C GLN A 106 1.25 -10.81 6.50
N ILE A 107 0.33 -10.36 7.36
CA ILE A 107 -0.47 -11.26 8.23
C ILE A 107 -1.85 -11.55 7.59
N SER A 108 -2.25 -10.88 6.51
CA SER A 108 -3.56 -11.03 5.86
C SER A 108 -3.76 -12.35 5.10
N GLY A 109 -2.88 -13.35 5.28
CA GLY A 109 -3.01 -14.70 4.70
C GLY A 109 -2.30 -14.93 3.37
N ASN A 110 -1.73 -13.89 2.76
CA ASN A 110 -0.95 -13.98 1.52
C ASN A 110 0.23 -14.98 1.65
N ASN A 111 0.94 -14.96 2.77
CA ASN A 111 2.12 -15.80 3.01
C ASN A 111 1.81 -17.31 3.03
N ILE A 112 0.58 -17.71 3.39
CA ILE A 112 0.16 -19.11 3.35
C ILE A 112 0.23 -19.62 1.92
N ILE A 113 -0.29 -18.85 0.97
CA ILE A 113 -0.31 -19.23 -0.43
C ILE A 113 1.09 -19.05 -1.05
N THR A 114 1.81 -17.96 -0.77
CA THR A 114 3.17 -17.74 -1.32
C THR A 114 4.12 -18.89 -1.02
N TYR A 115 4.16 -19.34 0.24
CA TYR A 115 5.19 -20.28 0.70
C TYR A 115 4.68 -21.71 0.83
N TYR A 116 3.37 -21.91 1.05
CA TYR A 116 2.79 -23.22 1.34
C TYR A 116 1.76 -23.68 0.31
N LEU A 117 1.63 -23.03 -0.86
CA LEU A 117 0.74 -23.50 -1.91
C LEU A 117 0.95 -24.99 -2.23
N GLY A 118 2.19 -25.45 -2.39
CA GLY A 118 2.48 -26.87 -2.65
C GLY A 118 1.96 -27.80 -1.56
N THR A 119 2.12 -27.42 -0.28
CA THR A 119 1.59 -28.16 0.86
C THR A 119 0.07 -28.17 0.85
N VAL A 120 -0.57 -27.01 0.65
CA VAL A 120 -2.03 -26.88 0.57
C VAL A 120 -2.59 -27.73 -0.57
N LEU A 121 -1.97 -27.69 -1.76
CA LEU A 121 -2.35 -28.50 -2.92
C LEU A 121 -2.20 -30.00 -2.65
N THR A 122 -1.15 -30.39 -1.92
CA THR A 122 -0.93 -31.79 -1.52
C THR A 122 -2.02 -32.25 -0.55
N THR A 123 -2.41 -31.42 0.42
CA THR A 123 -3.48 -31.74 1.40
C THR A 123 -4.83 -31.96 0.73
N ILE A 124 -5.12 -31.28 -0.38
CA ILE A 124 -6.37 -31.46 -1.14
C ILE A 124 -6.31 -32.60 -2.18
N GLY A 125 -5.24 -33.38 -2.20
CA GLY A 125 -5.08 -34.55 -3.07
C GLY A 125 -4.38 -34.28 -4.42
N ILE A 126 -3.86 -33.07 -4.66
CA ILE A 126 -3.06 -32.75 -5.85
C ILE A 126 -1.59 -32.99 -5.51
N THR A 127 -1.10 -34.21 -5.71
CA THR A 127 0.28 -34.61 -5.37
C THR A 127 1.25 -34.52 -6.55
N GLY A 128 0.74 -34.35 -7.78
CA GLY A 128 1.55 -34.30 -8.98
C GLY A 128 2.37 -33.01 -9.08
N VAL A 129 3.70 -33.13 -9.04
CA VAL A 129 4.64 -31.98 -9.10
C VAL A 129 4.39 -31.11 -10.34
N GLN A 130 4.19 -31.72 -11.51
CA GLN A 130 3.94 -30.97 -12.75
C GLN A 130 2.63 -30.18 -12.70
N THR A 131 1.59 -30.76 -12.07
CA THR A 131 0.30 -30.10 -11.89
C THR A 131 0.41 -28.95 -10.89
N GLN A 132 1.11 -29.13 -9.77
CA GLN A 132 1.35 -28.06 -8.80
C GLN A 132 2.15 -26.90 -9.42
N LEU A 133 3.17 -27.20 -10.23
CA LEU A 133 3.94 -26.19 -10.96
C LEU A 133 3.07 -25.44 -11.97
N ALA A 134 2.23 -26.15 -12.73
CA ALA A 134 1.30 -25.53 -13.67
C ALA A 134 0.28 -24.62 -12.98
N ILE A 135 -0.26 -25.03 -11.82
CA ILE A 135 -1.15 -24.22 -11.00
C ILE A 135 -0.43 -22.97 -10.48
N ASN A 136 0.79 -23.11 -9.97
CA ASN A 136 1.58 -21.98 -9.48
C ASN A 136 1.91 -20.98 -10.60
N LEU A 137 2.29 -21.47 -11.78
CA LEU A 137 2.52 -20.64 -12.96
C LEU A 137 1.24 -19.91 -13.38
N GLY A 138 0.12 -20.63 -13.46
CA GLY A 138 -1.19 -20.05 -13.77
C GLY A 138 -1.61 -18.98 -12.77
N LEU A 139 -1.39 -19.22 -11.48
CA LEU A 139 -1.64 -18.26 -10.42
C LEU A 139 -0.76 -17.01 -10.58
N SER A 140 0.52 -17.17 -10.90
CA SER A 140 1.44 -16.07 -11.12
C SER A 140 1.02 -15.19 -12.32
N VAL A 141 0.62 -15.80 -13.44
CA VAL A 141 0.10 -15.08 -14.61
C VAL A 141 -1.21 -14.37 -14.28
N PHE A 142 -2.12 -15.05 -13.58
CA PHE A 142 -3.38 -14.46 -13.14
C PHE A 142 -3.16 -13.24 -12.22
N ASN A 143 -2.26 -13.37 -11.24
CA ASN A 143 -1.90 -12.27 -10.34
C ASN A 143 -1.29 -11.08 -11.08
N LEU A 144 -0.45 -11.32 -12.10
CA LEU A 144 0.11 -10.26 -12.93
C LEU A 144 -1.01 -9.50 -13.67
N LEU A 145 -1.95 -10.22 -14.29
CA LEU A 145 -3.10 -9.60 -14.97
C LEU A 145 -3.97 -8.82 -13.98
N CYS A 146 -4.23 -9.38 -12.80
CA CYS A 146 -4.93 -8.69 -11.71
C CYS A 146 -4.19 -7.44 -11.25
N ALA A 147 -2.87 -7.47 -11.09
CA ALA A 147 -2.09 -6.30 -10.68
C ALA A 147 -2.13 -5.17 -11.72
N ILE A 148 -2.05 -5.51 -13.01
CA ILE A 148 -2.14 -4.53 -14.12
C ILE A 148 -3.56 -3.94 -14.21
N ALA A 149 -4.60 -4.77 -14.09
CA ALA A 149 -5.98 -4.27 -14.02
C ALA A 149 -6.18 -3.40 -12.78
N GLY A 150 -5.61 -3.82 -11.66
CA GLY A 150 -5.62 -3.17 -10.36
C GLY A 150 -5.06 -1.76 -10.38
N SER A 151 -3.90 -1.56 -11.00
CA SER A 151 -3.28 -0.23 -11.11
C SER A 151 -4.20 0.78 -11.81
N SER A 152 -4.89 0.35 -12.88
CA SER A 152 -5.83 1.20 -13.62
C SER A 152 -7.14 1.46 -12.85
N VAL A 153 -7.59 0.48 -12.07
CA VAL A 153 -8.85 0.57 -11.32
C VAL A 153 -8.68 1.44 -10.07
N CYS A 154 -7.55 1.32 -9.38
CA CYS A 154 -7.29 2.05 -8.13
C CYS A 154 -7.24 3.57 -8.35
N GLU A 155 -6.78 4.04 -9.52
CA GLU A 155 -6.83 5.45 -9.88
C GLU A 155 -8.28 5.98 -9.97
N LYS A 156 -9.22 5.15 -10.46
CA LYS A 156 -10.62 5.53 -10.63
C LYS A 156 -11.42 5.46 -9.33
N ILE A 157 -11.20 4.42 -8.53
CA ILE A 157 -11.98 4.18 -7.30
C ILE A 157 -11.46 5.02 -6.13
N GLY A 158 -10.17 5.29 -6.06
CA GLY A 158 -9.51 5.93 -4.91
C GLY A 158 -8.81 4.92 -4.01
N ARG A 159 -7.90 5.38 -3.16
CA ARG A 159 -7.01 4.50 -2.38
C ARG A 159 -7.75 3.83 -1.23
N ARG A 160 -8.46 4.61 -0.40
CA ARG A 160 -9.19 4.11 0.77
C ARG A 160 -10.29 3.09 0.41
N PRO A 161 -11.24 3.37 -0.51
CA PRO A 161 -12.27 2.40 -0.87
C PRO A 161 -11.68 1.16 -1.54
N SER A 162 -10.59 1.28 -2.31
CA SER A 162 -9.93 0.12 -2.91
C SER A 162 -9.40 -0.84 -1.84
N PHE A 163 -8.70 -0.32 -0.83
CA PHE A 163 -8.19 -1.13 0.29
C PHE A 163 -9.31 -1.80 1.08
N LEU A 164 -10.39 -1.08 1.37
CA LEU A 164 -11.55 -1.61 2.09
C LEU A 164 -12.26 -2.72 1.31
N ILE A 165 -12.53 -2.51 0.02
CA ILE A 165 -13.21 -3.47 -0.85
C ILE A 165 -12.36 -4.74 -0.99
N SER A 166 -11.09 -4.61 -1.33
CA SER A 166 -10.19 -5.75 -1.53
C SER A 166 -10.07 -6.58 -0.24
N THR A 167 -9.80 -5.93 0.89
CA THR A 167 -9.59 -6.62 2.17
C THR A 167 -10.89 -7.27 2.69
N SER A 168 -12.05 -6.65 2.45
CA SER A 168 -13.35 -7.24 2.77
C SER A 168 -13.62 -8.49 1.92
N ILE A 169 -13.31 -8.45 0.61
CA ILE A 169 -13.44 -9.61 -0.28
C ILE A 169 -12.48 -10.71 0.17
N MET A 170 -11.24 -10.38 0.50
CA MET A 170 -10.27 -11.32 1.03
C MET A 170 -10.77 -12.00 2.31
N ALA A 171 -11.31 -11.24 3.27
CA ALA A 171 -11.88 -11.78 4.51
C ALA A 171 -13.03 -12.77 4.23
N LEU A 172 -13.96 -12.40 3.34
CA LEU A 172 -15.08 -13.26 2.95
C LEU A 172 -14.60 -14.55 2.27
N LEU A 173 -13.63 -14.44 1.36
CA LEU A 173 -13.05 -15.60 0.68
C LEU A 173 -12.32 -16.52 1.67
N LEU A 174 -11.61 -15.99 2.68
CA LEU A 174 -10.96 -16.79 3.71
C LEU A 174 -11.97 -17.55 4.60
N ILE A 175 -13.14 -16.96 4.89
CA ILE A 175 -14.23 -17.68 5.58
C ILE A 175 -14.72 -18.85 4.74
N ILE A 176 -14.93 -18.63 3.44
CA ILE A 176 -15.38 -19.69 2.51
C ILE A 176 -14.31 -20.79 2.41
N VAL A 177 -13.04 -20.41 2.28
CA VAL A 177 -11.91 -21.36 2.28
C VAL A 177 -11.91 -22.19 3.57
N SER A 178 -12.02 -21.56 4.74
CA SER A 178 -12.09 -22.27 6.01
C SER A 178 -13.23 -23.29 6.07
N ALA A 179 -14.45 -22.88 5.67
CA ALA A 179 -15.61 -23.75 5.66
C ALA A 179 -15.41 -24.98 4.74
N LEU A 180 -14.85 -24.76 3.55
CA LEU A 180 -14.54 -25.85 2.62
C LEU A 180 -13.38 -26.72 3.09
N THR A 181 -12.36 -26.16 3.75
CA THR A 181 -11.27 -26.95 4.34
C THR A 181 -11.83 -27.90 5.41
N LYS A 182 -12.75 -27.42 6.27
CA LYS A 182 -13.42 -28.25 7.27
C LYS A 182 -14.26 -29.35 6.62
N GLN A 183 -15.04 -29.02 5.58
CA GLN A 183 -15.87 -29.99 4.86
C GLN A 183 -15.03 -31.04 4.13
N PHE A 184 -13.88 -30.64 3.56
CA PHE A 184 -12.95 -31.56 2.91
C PHE A 184 -12.37 -32.59 3.87
N SER A 185 -12.08 -32.19 5.12
CA SER A 185 -11.64 -33.12 6.16
C SER A 185 -12.68 -34.20 6.48
N THR A 186 -13.97 -33.94 6.26
CA THR A 186 -15.05 -34.91 6.47
C THR A 186 -15.41 -35.71 5.22
N THR A 187 -15.38 -35.10 4.04
CA THR A 187 -15.78 -35.73 2.77
C THR A 187 -14.86 -35.29 1.63
N PRO A 188 -13.73 -35.97 1.40
CA PRO A 188 -12.82 -35.61 0.32
C PRO A 188 -13.45 -35.98 -1.04
N THR A 189 -13.81 -34.96 -1.83
CA THR A 189 -14.28 -35.13 -3.20
C THR A 189 -13.41 -34.33 -4.17
N THR A 190 -13.32 -34.78 -5.42
CA THR A 190 -12.61 -34.08 -6.49
C THR A 190 -13.18 -32.68 -6.74
N ALA A 191 -14.49 -32.49 -6.58
CA ALA A 191 -15.16 -31.20 -6.67
C ALA A 191 -14.74 -30.23 -5.55
N SER A 192 -14.52 -30.74 -4.34
CA SER A 192 -14.03 -29.91 -3.23
C SER A 192 -12.58 -29.46 -3.45
N SER A 193 -11.72 -30.28 -4.04
CA SER A 193 -10.34 -29.90 -4.38
C SER A 193 -10.27 -28.82 -5.46
N SER A 194 -11.07 -28.94 -6.52
CA SER A 194 -11.11 -27.91 -7.58
C SER A 194 -11.69 -26.59 -7.08
N ALA A 195 -12.70 -26.64 -6.22
CA ALA A 195 -13.26 -25.45 -5.57
C ALA A 195 -12.22 -24.72 -4.70
N GLN A 196 -11.39 -25.45 -3.94
CA GLN A 196 -10.33 -24.84 -3.13
C GLN A 196 -9.27 -24.16 -4.00
N VAL A 197 -8.86 -24.77 -5.11
CA VAL A 197 -7.93 -24.12 -6.07
C VAL A 197 -8.54 -22.84 -6.63
N ALA A 198 -9.81 -22.85 -7.04
CA ALA A 198 -10.49 -21.66 -7.55
C ALA A 198 -10.55 -20.53 -6.51
N LEU A 199 -10.81 -20.85 -5.23
CA LEU A 199 -10.83 -19.86 -4.16
C LEU A 199 -9.45 -19.27 -3.87
N ILE A 200 -8.38 -20.07 -3.96
CA ILE A 200 -7.00 -19.57 -3.86
C ILE A 200 -6.75 -18.52 -4.94
N PHE A 201 -7.16 -18.78 -6.19
CA PHE A 201 -7.05 -17.80 -7.28
C PHE A 201 -7.85 -16.54 -6.96
N LEU A 202 -9.12 -16.66 -6.56
CA LEU A 202 -9.96 -15.49 -6.26
C LEU A 202 -9.40 -14.66 -5.11
N PHE A 203 -8.92 -15.30 -4.04
CA PHE A 203 -8.33 -14.61 -2.89
C PHE A 203 -7.06 -13.85 -3.30
N TYR A 204 -6.16 -14.52 -4.02
CA TYR A 204 -4.91 -13.90 -4.45
C TYR A 204 -5.13 -12.85 -5.54
N GLY A 205 -6.15 -13.01 -6.38
CA GLY A 205 -6.59 -12.00 -7.34
C GLY A 205 -7.10 -10.74 -6.64
N ALA A 206 -7.94 -10.89 -5.61
CA ALA A 206 -8.43 -9.78 -4.81
C ALA A 206 -7.28 -9.04 -4.11
N TYR A 207 -6.32 -9.77 -3.56
CA TYR A 207 -5.08 -9.21 -3.01
C TYR A 207 -4.27 -8.48 -4.10
N SER A 208 -4.00 -9.11 -5.23
CA SER A 208 -3.17 -8.55 -6.30
C SER A 208 -3.79 -7.34 -7.00
N LEU A 209 -5.11 -7.22 -7.04
CA LEU A 209 -5.80 -6.07 -7.61
C LEU A 209 -5.52 -4.76 -6.86
N VAL A 210 -5.26 -4.80 -5.55
CA VAL A 210 -5.14 -3.59 -4.74
C VAL A 210 -3.85 -3.56 -3.95
N TRP A 211 -3.59 -4.60 -3.14
CA TRP A 211 -2.42 -4.62 -2.26
C TRP A 211 -1.12 -4.65 -3.04
N THR A 212 -1.03 -5.39 -4.16
CA THR A 212 0.22 -5.42 -4.95
C THR A 212 0.66 -4.04 -5.45
N PRO A 213 -0.20 -3.23 -6.11
CA PRO A 213 0.19 -1.89 -6.54
C PRO A 213 0.23 -0.86 -5.38
N LEU A 214 -0.69 -0.92 -4.41
CA LEU A 214 -0.84 0.14 -3.42
C LEU A 214 0.00 -0.05 -2.15
N ALA A 215 0.46 -1.27 -1.82
CA ALA A 215 1.18 -1.52 -0.58
C ALA A 215 2.48 -0.70 -0.46
N TYR A 216 3.12 -0.36 -1.57
CA TYR A 216 4.30 0.52 -1.58
C TYR A 216 3.95 1.95 -1.98
N LEU A 217 2.98 2.15 -2.87
CA LEU A 217 2.59 3.47 -3.36
C LEU A 217 1.96 4.31 -2.24
N TYR A 218 1.00 3.76 -1.50
CA TYR A 218 0.25 4.52 -0.51
C TYR A 218 1.12 5.01 0.66
N PRO A 219 2.03 4.20 1.25
CA PRO A 219 2.99 4.73 2.23
C PRO A 219 3.89 5.84 1.68
N LEU A 220 4.24 5.81 0.38
CA LEU A 220 5.03 6.87 -0.25
C LEU A 220 4.24 8.16 -0.46
N GLU A 221 2.92 8.05 -0.71
CA GLU A 221 2.00 9.18 -0.80
C GLU A 221 1.77 9.84 0.57
N VAL A 222 1.70 9.04 1.65
CA VAL A 222 1.42 9.52 3.01
C VAL A 222 2.65 10.13 3.72
N LEU A 223 3.86 9.69 3.34
CA LEU A 223 5.10 10.18 3.94
C LEU A 223 5.60 11.45 3.25
N SER A 224 5.85 12.50 4.04
CA SER A 224 6.61 13.68 3.62
C SER A 224 8.01 13.31 3.14
N PHE A 225 8.64 14.15 2.32
CA PHE A 225 9.89 13.81 1.64
C PHE A 225 11.02 13.48 2.63
N SER A 226 11.15 14.24 3.71
CA SER A 226 12.17 14.09 4.75
C SER A 226 11.99 12.84 5.62
N LEU A 227 10.74 12.38 5.78
CA LEU A 227 10.42 11.17 6.53
C LEU A 227 10.43 9.92 5.65
N ARG A 228 10.28 10.07 4.33
CA ARG A 228 10.09 8.97 3.37
C ARG A 228 11.14 7.87 3.51
N ALA A 229 12.42 8.22 3.59
CA ALA A 229 13.50 7.24 3.72
C ALA A 229 13.39 6.42 5.02
N SER A 230 13.19 7.08 6.17
CA SER A 230 13.10 6.41 7.47
C SER A 230 11.78 5.64 7.63
N GLY A 231 10.68 6.20 7.12
CA GLY A 231 9.35 5.59 7.14
C GLY A 231 9.30 4.32 6.30
N MET A 232 9.85 4.36 5.07
CA MET A 232 9.93 3.18 4.21
C MET A 232 10.90 2.13 4.72
N ALA A 233 12.01 2.53 5.35
CA ALA A 233 12.89 1.58 6.04
C ALA A 233 12.14 0.86 7.18
N SER A 234 11.37 1.60 7.97
CA SER A 234 10.55 1.05 9.06
C SER A 234 9.45 0.14 8.53
N TYR A 235 8.77 0.54 7.46
CA TYR A 235 7.76 -0.26 6.76
C TYR A 235 8.32 -1.60 6.32
N ASN A 236 9.43 -1.59 5.58
CA ASN A 236 10.09 -2.83 5.13
C ASN A 236 10.57 -3.67 6.32
N GLY A 237 11.09 -3.05 7.38
CA GLY A 237 11.45 -3.73 8.61
C GLY A 237 10.27 -4.48 9.24
N LEU A 238 9.10 -3.84 9.34
CA LEU A 238 7.87 -4.44 9.84
C LEU A 238 7.40 -5.57 8.90
N CYS A 239 7.37 -5.32 7.58
CA CYS A 239 7.05 -6.28 6.54
C CYS A 239 7.87 -7.56 6.67
N TYR A 240 9.19 -7.44 6.67
CA TYR A 240 10.07 -8.61 6.74
C TYR A 240 10.04 -9.29 8.11
N THR A 241 9.94 -8.53 9.20
CA THR A 241 9.86 -9.11 10.55
C THR A 241 8.63 -9.99 10.68
N ALA A 242 7.46 -9.53 10.26
CA ALA A 242 6.26 -10.33 10.41
C ALA A 242 6.06 -11.32 9.27
N ALA A 243 6.67 -11.15 8.09
CA ALA A 243 6.82 -12.25 7.13
C ALA A 243 7.69 -13.39 7.70
N PHE A 244 8.79 -13.05 8.39
CA PHE A 244 9.63 -14.01 9.11
C PHE A 244 8.81 -14.77 10.16
N PHE A 245 8.08 -14.08 11.04
CA PHE A 245 7.21 -14.74 12.02
C PHE A 245 6.17 -15.65 11.36
N ASN A 246 5.49 -15.19 10.31
CA ASN A 246 4.51 -16.00 9.58
C ASN A 246 5.12 -17.29 9.01
N THR A 247 6.32 -17.21 8.43
CA THR A 247 6.98 -18.36 7.82
C THR A 247 7.27 -19.45 8.86
N TYR A 248 7.56 -19.10 10.11
CA TYR A 248 7.75 -20.11 11.16
C TYR A 248 6.45 -20.58 11.78
N ILE A 249 5.45 -19.70 11.93
CA ILE A 249 4.19 -20.02 12.63
C ILE A 249 3.24 -20.85 11.75
N ILE A 250 3.16 -20.57 10.45
CA ILE A 250 2.17 -21.18 9.54
C ILE A 250 2.22 -22.72 9.59
N PRO A 251 3.38 -23.41 9.52
CA PRO A 251 3.43 -24.87 9.61
C PRO A 251 2.82 -25.42 10.92
N TYR A 252 3.12 -24.81 12.06
CA TYR A 252 2.56 -25.23 13.35
C TYR A 252 1.06 -24.95 13.45
N ALA A 253 0.62 -23.79 12.95
CA ALA A 253 -0.79 -23.41 12.96
C ALA A 253 -1.65 -24.31 12.06
N MET A 254 -1.15 -24.64 10.87
CA MET A 254 -1.79 -25.58 9.95
C MET A 254 -1.78 -27.02 10.50
N GLY A 255 -0.73 -27.41 11.23
CA GLY A 255 -0.66 -28.71 11.91
C GLY A 255 -1.65 -28.84 13.07
N TRP A 256 -1.98 -27.75 13.76
CA TRP A 256 -3.00 -27.73 14.81
C TRP A 256 -4.43 -27.76 14.24
N SER A 257 -4.75 -26.80 13.38
CA SER A 257 -6.08 -26.71 12.77
C SER A 257 -6.05 -25.80 11.53
N SER A 258 -5.94 -26.40 10.34
CA SER A 258 -5.93 -25.65 9.07
C SER A 258 -7.17 -24.77 8.90
N TRP A 259 -8.37 -25.29 9.19
CA TRP A 259 -9.61 -24.51 9.05
C TRP A 259 -9.70 -23.38 10.09
N GLY A 260 -9.27 -23.64 11.33
CA GLY A 260 -9.27 -22.64 12.40
C GLY A 260 -8.31 -21.49 12.10
N PHE A 261 -7.14 -21.81 11.55
CA PHE A 261 -6.15 -20.80 11.18
C PHE A 261 -6.67 -19.86 10.08
N TYR A 262 -7.34 -20.37 9.05
CA TYR A 262 -7.99 -19.53 8.03
C TYR A 262 -9.04 -18.58 8.62
N LEU A 263 -9.80 -19.00 9.65
CA LEU A 263 -10.74 -18.09 10.35
C LEU A 263 -10.05 -17.02 11.17
N ILE A 264 -8.95 -17.36 11.83
CA ILE A 264 -8.15 -16.36 12.58
C ILE A 264 -7.62 -15.30 11.61
N THR A 265 -7.09 -15.73 10.47
CA THR A 265 -6.63 -14.82 9.41
C THR A 265 -7.78 -13.98 8.85
N ALA A 266 -8.96 -14.55 8.63
CA ALA A 266 -10.15 -13.80 8.20
C ALA A 266 -10.56 -12.74 9.25
N GLY A 267 -10.53 -13.10 10.54
CA GLY A 267 -10.77 -12.19 11.64
C GLY A 267 -9.78 -11.02 11.67
N TRP A 268 -8.50 -11.31 11.41
CA TRP A 268 -7.47 -10.28 11.28
C TRP A 268 -7.76 -9.33 10.11
N CYS A 269 -8.18 -9.82 8.95
CA CYS A 269 -8.58 -8.97 7.84
C CYS A 269 -9.74 -8.00 8.19
N PHE A 270 -10.69 -8.40 9.04
CA PHE A 270 -11.72 -7.48 9.53
C PHE A 270 -11.17 -6.41 10.47
N VAL A 271 -10.17 -6.75 11.31
CA VAL A 271 -9.47 -5.76 12.13
C VAL A 271 -8.74 -4.76 11.23
N GLU A 272 -8.06 -5.24 10.19
CA GLU A 272 -7.41 -4.38 9.18
C GLU A 272 -8.44 -3.45 8.51
N VAL A 273 -9.60 -3.97 8.10
CA VAL A 273 -10.70 -3.16 7.55
C VAL A 273 -11.15 -2.07 8.54
N GLY A 274 -11.29 -2.39 9.82
CA GLY A 274 -11.63 -1.42 10.86
C GLY A 274 -10.56 -0.32 11.02
N VAL A 275 -9.29 -0.71 11.04
CA VAL A 275 -8.16 0.23 11.12
C VAL A 275 -8.11 1.13 9.88
N MET A 276 -8.24 0.56 8.68
CA MET A 276 -8.27 1.32 7.43
C MET A 276 -9.48 2.24 7.36
N TRP A 277 -10.63 1.82 7.88
CA TRP A 277 -11.82 2.66 7.92
C TRP A 277 -11.61 3.91 8.78
N VAL A 278 -10.93 3.80 9.91
CA VAL A 278 -10.75 4.93 10.85
C VAL A 278 -9.54 5.80 10.50
N TYR A 279 -8.41 5.20 10.10
CA TYR A 279 -7.12 5.89 10.04
C TYR A 279 -6.64 6.26 8.64
N PHE A 280 -7.15 5.65 7.57
CA PHE A 280 -6.64 5.89 6.21
C PHE A 280 -7.37 7.07 5.57
N PRO A 281 -6.69 8.19 5.28
CA PRO A 281 -7.25 9.25 4.44
C PRO A 281 -7.31 8.83 2.97
N GLU A 282 -8.20 9.48 2.23
CA GLU A 282 -8.22 9.37 0.78
C GLU A 282 -7.16 10.31 0.17
N THR A 283 -6.34 9.80 -0.75
CA THR A 283 -5.24 10.54 -1.41
C THR A 283 -5.48 10.67 -2.92
N LYS A 284 -6.65 10.25 -3.43
CA LYS A 284 -6.94 10.29 -4.86
C LYS A 284 -6.97 11.71 -5.42
N GLY A 285 -6.13 11.93 -6.42
CA GLY A 285 -6.12 13.17 -7.22
C GLY A 285 -5.42 14.33 -6.51
N MET A 286 -4.77 14.08 -5.38
CA MET A 286 -4.00 15.08 -4.65
C MET A 286 -2.52 15.00 -5.05
N THR A 287 -1.84 16.14 -5.10
CA THR A 287 -0.37 16.20 -5.17
C THR A 287 0.23 15.71 -3.84
N LEU A 288 1.52 15.36 -3.82
CA LEU A 288 2.16 14.91 -2.57
C LEU A 288 2.18 16.04 -1.54
N GLU A 289 2.29 17.26 -2.03
CA GLU A 289 2.32 18.52 -1.30
C GLU A 289 0.93 18.84 -0.71
N GLU A 290 -0.16 18.57 -1.45
CA GLU A 290 -1.53 18.66 -0.94
C GLU A 290 -1.87 17.58 0.10
N VAL A 291 -1.29 16.37 -0.02
CA VAL A 291 -1.49 15.31 0.98
C VAL A 291 -0.91 15.73 2.33
N ASP A 292 0.18 16.48 2.37
CA ASP A 292 0.76 16.98 3.62
C ASP A 292 -0.19 17.91 4.38
N VAL A 293 -1.05 18.66 3.66
CA VAL A 293 -2.09 19.52 4.25
C VAL A 293 -3.13 18.70 5.03
N VAL A 294 -3.47 17.50 4.55
CA VAL A 294 -4.42 16.60 5.23
C VAL A 294 -3.91 16.18 6.61
N PHE A 295 -2.60 16.06 6.78
CA PHE A 295 -1.98 15.61 8.01
C PHE A 295 -1.61 16.75 8.97
N ASP A 296 -1.07 17.84 8.43
CA ASP A 296 -0.58 18.96 9.22
C ASP A 296 -1.65 20.04 9.48
N GLY A 297 -2.76 20.02 8.72
CA GLY A 297 -3.90 20.93 8.87
C GLY A 297 -3.66 22.36 8.39
N VAL A 298 -2.48 22.65 7.86
CA VAL A 298 -2.08 23.95 7.31
C VAL A 298 -1.45 23.69 5.93
N GLY A 299 -1.85 24.47 4.93
CA GLY A 299 -1.20 24.48 3.63
C GLY A 299 0.18 25.10 3.76
N HIS A 300 1.24 24.39 3.37
CA HIS A 300 2.61 24.94 3.36
C HIS A 300 2.94 25.64 2.04
N VAL A 301 1.94 25.81 1.18
CA VAL A 301 2.06 26.42 -0.14
C VAL A 301 1.22 27.69 -0.16
N ASP A 302 1.87 28.85 -0.14
CA ASP A 302 1.24 30.15 -0.45
C ASP A 302 1.17 30.28 -1.97
N LEU A 303 0.13 29.72 -2.58
CA LEU A 303 -0.20 30.00 -3.98
C LEU A 303 -1.03 31.29 -4.01
N ASP A 304 -0.36 32.40 -4.31
CA ASP A 304 -0.98 33.64 -4.80
C ASP A 304 -1.49 33.45 -6.25
N VAL A 305 -2.26 32.39 -6.48
CA VAL A 305 -2.89 32.07 -7.76
C VAL A 305 -4.32 31.63 -7.47
N ASP A 306 -5.28 32.48 -7.84
CA ASP A 306 -6.72 32.18 -7.90
C ASP A 306 -6.94 30.88 -8.69
N VAL A 307 -6.94 29.76 -7.99
CA VAL A 307 -7.50 28.50 -8.49
C VAL A 307 -8.70 28.22 -7.61
N ASP A 308 -9.88 28.52 -8.15
CA ASP A 308 -11.19 28.08 -7.66
C ASP A 308 -11.20 26.54 -7.62
N VAL A 309 -10.61 25.97 -6.58
CA VAL A 309 -10.90 24.62 -6.14
C VAL A 309 -11.99 24.78 -5.09
N GLU A 310 -13.23 24.47 -5.46
CA GLU A 310 -14.35 24.30 -4.52
C GLU A 310 -13.98 23.20 -3.50
N MET A 311 -13.22 23.58 -2.46
CA MET A 311 -13.10 22.83 -1.23
C MET A 311 -14.44 22.97 -0.51
N LYS A 312 -15.35 22.03 -0.75
CA LYS A 312 -16.56 21.92 0.08
C LYS A 312 -16.15 21.61 1.53
N GLY A 313 -16.09 22.66 2.35
CA GLY A 313 -16.32 22.57 3.79
C GLY A 313 -15.14 22.88 4.71
N VAL A 314 -14.16 23.70 4.32
CA VAL A 314 -13.20 24.26 5.28
C VAL A 314 -13.05 25.75 5.01
N GLU A 315 -13.69 26.58 5.84
CA GLU A 315 -13.38 28.01 5.92
C GLU A 315 -12.11 28.19 6.74
N VAL A 316 -11.06 28.70 6.11
CA VAL A 316 -9.86 29.20 6.79
C VAL A 316 -10.19 30.62 7.25
N VAL A 317 -10.26 30.83 8.56
CA VAL A 317 -10.32 32.18 9.15
C VAL A 317 -9.03 32.39 9.95
N GLU A 318 -8.24 33.36 9.51
CA GLU A 318 -7.08 33.87 10.25
C GLU A 318 -7.53 34.51 11.57
N GLY A 319 -6.85 34.15 12.66
CA GLY A 319 -6.80 34.95 13.88
C GLY A 319 -7.90 34.68 14.92
N GLU A 320 -7.44 34.22 16.08
CA GLU A 320 -8.11 34.15 17.40
C GLU A 320 -9.05 32.95 17.72
N GLU A 321 -8.75 32.38 18.89
CA GLU A 321 -9.37 31.33 19.70
C GLU A 321 -10.61 30.57 19.19
N VAL A 322 -10.46 29.26 19.02
CA VAL A 322 -11.56 28.32 18.76
C VAL A 322 -12.34 28.03 20.05
N VAL A 323 -13.53 28.63 20.18
CA VAL A 323 -14.62 28.09 21.00
C VAL A 323 -15.42 27.12 20.12
N VAL A 324 -15.45 25.85 20.50
CA VAL A 324 -16.19 24.81 19.78
C VAL A 324 -17.68 24.90 20.14
N GLU A 325 -18.51 25.39 19.21
CA GLU A 325 -19.97 25.28 19.31
C GLU A 325 -20.47 24.17 18.38
N VAL A 326 -21.01 23.10 18.97
CA VAL A 326 -21.62 21.98 18.24
C VAL A 326 -23.08 22.33 17.95
N VAL A 327 -23.38 22.70 16.70
CA VAL A 327 -24.78 22.88 16.26
C VAL A 327 -25.23 21.66 15.47
N GLY A 328 -26.04 20.83 16.11
CA GLY A 328 -26.85 19.82 15.45
C GLY A 328 -28.02 20.49 14.70
N LYS A 329 -28.24 20.08 13.45
CA LYS A 329 -29.51 20.32 12.76
C LYS A 329 -30.59 19.50 13.46
N ASP A 330 -31.29 20.15 14.37
CA ASP A 330 -32.75 20.25 14.37
C ASP A 330 -33.14 21.25 15.45
N GLY A 331 -33.86 22.29 15.04
CA GLY A 331 -34.21 23.39 15.92
C GLY A 331 -35.16 22.96 17.02
N ASP A 332 -34.74 23.09 18.27
CA ASP A 332 -35.58 23.69 19.31
C ASP A 332 -34.70 24.31 20.41
N GLY A 333 -35.13 25.47 20.90
CA GLY A 333 -34.37 26.30 21.82
C GLY A 333 -34.36 25.75 23.25
N GLY A 334 -33.24 25.93 23.95
CA GLY A 334 -33.17 25.66 25.39
C GLY A 334 -31.81 26.01 26.01
N LYS A 335 -31.72 27.20 26.60
CA LYS A 335 -30.58 27.65 27.43
C LYS A 335 -30.35 26.70 28.62
N VAL A 336 -29.12 26.23 28.84
CA VAL A 336 -28.64 25.86 30.19
C VAL A 336 -27.15 26.22 30.34
N LYS A 337 -26.84 26.97 31.41
CA LYS A 337 -25.51 27.34 31.89
C LYS A 337 -24.77 26.13 32.51
N GLN A 338 -23.52 25.88 32.13
CA GLN A 338 -22.30 26.13 32.94
C GLN A 338 -21.06 25.67 32.19
#